data_AF-A0A2P2E248-F1
#
_entry.id   AF-A0A2P2E248-F1
#
_cell.length_a   1.000
_cell.length_b   1.000
_cell.length_c   1.000
_cell.angle_alpha   90.00
_cell.angle_beta   90.00
_cell.angle_gamma   90.00
#
_symmetry.space_group_name_H-M   'P 1'
#
loop_
_entity.id
_entity.type
_entity.pdbx_description
1 polymer ?
#
loop_
_entity_poly.entity_id
_entity_poly.type
_entity_poly.pdbx_seq_one_letter_code
_entity_poly.pdbx_strand_id
1 'polypeptide(L)'
;MGKKTLGIALTRMENNGISIKSTAESLPLAVMRTIAEKNKSSEQFTFIDTIGDGSQFDYSQEYLKMNKRDILELQYNYQQKSVNLLMNILGLTTLGILPLKKTFQFSVVPIIYDSNGNAYPLKPIDSPTIDEWRSWLLFPFGSSKSKEIDYIQYVLSETINSALEEIETRNIAISTFRGNYKKLNLPMRLAHTDTSICDVLVDSANRSYMTAGVGNKICRVELLFQNNTDRILSISSQNFRLVVDGKEVPAMESISAENNQFKTLSSFVSLKPNSSGWYPEMIVYFSIPRSSKPTLLRYVDKELSENPIEMKFTVKN
;
A
#
# COMPACT_ATOMS: atom_id res chain seq x y z
N MET A 1 -15.65 34.48 2.19
CA MET A 1 -16.00 33.07 1.86
C MET A 1 -14.87 32.17 2.34
N GLY A 2 -15.17 31.10 3.07
CA GLY A 2 -14.12 30.14 3.49
C GLY A 2 -13.56 29.39 2.27
N LYS A 3 -12.25 29.23 2.19
CA LYS A 3 -11.60 28.44 1.15
C LYS A 3 -12.04 26.97 1.26
N LYS A 4 -12.36 26.32 0.14
CA LYS A 4 -12.75 24.91 0.06
C LYS A 4 -11.45 24.07 0.05
N THR A 5 -11.32 23.07 0.93
CA THR A 5 -10.14 22.20 1.03
C THR A 5 -10.47 20.75 0.68
N LEU A 6 -10.04 20.26 -0.50
CA LEU A 6 -10.24 18.88 -0.97
C LEU A 6 -9.11 17.96 -0.48
N GLY A 7 -9.45 16.86 0.19
CA GLY A 7 -8.51 15.78 0.48
C GLY A 7 -8.14 15.01 -0.78
N ILE A 8 -6.86 14.79 -1.03
CA ILE A 8 -6.38 13.93 -2.13
C ILE A 8 -5.65 12.73 -1.52
N ALA A 9 -6.11 11.53 -1.84
CA ALA A 9 -5.45 10.27 -1.46
C ALA A 9 -4.94 9.56 -2.71
N LEU A 10 -3.72 9.05 -2.69
CA LEU A 10 -3.15 8.27 -3.80
C LEU A 10 -2.99 6.81 -3.38
N THR A 11 -3.81 5.91 -3.92
CA THR A 11 -3.85 4.48 -3.53
C THR A 11 -3.40 3.62 -4.70
N ARG A 12 -2.68 2.52 -4.45
CA ARG A 12 -2.22 1.63 -5.51
C ARG A 12 -3.37 0.74 -5.98
N MET A 13 -3.54 0.57 -7.28
CA MET A 13 -4.43 -0.44 -7.87
C MET A 13 -3.96 -1.84 -7.47
N GLU A 14 -4.89 -2.65 -6.97
CA GLU A 14 -4.63 -4.04 -6.61
C GLU A 14 -4.41 -4.88 -7.88
N ASN A 15 -3.15 -5.13 -8.23
CA ASN A 15 -2.80 -6.12 -9.23
C ASN A 15 -2.55 -7.46 -8.52
N ASN A 16 -3.38 -8.46 -8.81
CA ASN A 16 -3.30 -9.81 -8.27
C ASN A 16 -1.84 -10.34 -8.30
N GLY A 17 -1.23 -10.51 -7.13
CA GLY A 17 0.03 -11.23 -6.97
C GLY A 17 1.32 -10.40 -6.91
N ILE A 18 1.25 -9.06 -6.78
CA ILE A 18 2.43 -8.25 -6.44
C ILE A 18 2.28 -7.80 -4.99
N SER A 19 3.01 -8.45 -4.08
CA SER A 19 3.25 -7.94 -2.72
C SER A 19 3.71 -6.48 -2.80
N ILE A 20 3.44 -5.67 -1.78
CA ILE A 20 3.73 -4.23 -1.71
C ILE A 20 5.24 -4.01 -1.94
N LYS A 21 5.66 -3.99 -3.20
CA LYS A 21 7.01 -3.61 -3.61
C LYS A 21 7.07 -2.11 -3.51
N SER A 22 8.12 -1.64 -2.83
CA SER A 22 8.49 -0.23 -2.64
C SER A 22 7.86 0.69 -3.67
N THR A 23 7.12 1.69 -3.18
CA THR A 23 6.66 2.76 -4.05
C THR A 23 7.88 3.41 -4.69
N ALA A 24 7.87 3.62 -6.01
CA ALA A 24 8.95 4.33 -6.68
C ALA A 24 9.20 5.68 -5.98
N GLU A 25 10.46 5.98 -5.63
CA GLU A 25 10.84 7.22 -4.93
C GLU A 25 10.41 8.49 -5.68
N SER A 26 10.23 8.38 -7.01
CA SER A 26 9.70 9.44 -7.87
C SER A 26 8.26 9.83 -7.53
N LEU A 27 7.44 8.90 -7.01
CA LEU A 27 6.01 9.08 -6.81
C LEU A 27 5.69 10.02 -5.63
N PRO A 28 6.22 9.83 -4.39
CA PRO A 28 6.00 10.79 -3.30
C PRO A 28 6.43 12.22 -3.68
N LEU A 29 7.57 12.36 -4.35
CA LEU A 29 8.09 13.66 -4.80
C LEU A 29 7.18 14.31 -5.83
N ALA A 30 6.73 13.55 -6.84
CA ALA A 30 5.84 14.06 -7.88
C ALA A 30 4.49 14.52 -7.30
N VAL A 31 3.92 13.75 -6.36
CA VAL A 31 2.65 14.11 -5.70
C VAL A 31 2.79 15.41 -4.91
N MET A 32 3.82 15.53 -4.07
CA MET A 32 4.05 16.76 -3.31
C MET A 32 4.18 17.98 -4.24
N ARG A 33 4.87 17.84 -5.38
CA ARG A 33 5.00 18.91 -6.38
C ARG A 33 3.67 19.25 -7.06
N THR A 34 2.91 18.26 -7.51
CA THR A 34 1.60 18.47 -8.13
C THR A 34 0.66 19.20 -7.18
N ILE A 35 0.58 18.78 -5.92
CA ILE A 35 -0.26 19.40 -4.90
C ILE A 35 0.19 20.83 -4.62
N ALA A 36 1.50 21.06 -4.46
CA ALA A 36 2.05 22.41 -4.26
C ALA A 36 1.71 23.34 -5.44
N GLU A 37 1.80 22.86 -6.68
CA GLU A 37 1.45 23.63 -7.88
C GLU A 37 -0.04 23.94 -7.95
N LYS A 38 -0.91 22.94 -7.72
CA LYS A 38 -2.36 23.11 -7.69
C LYS A 38 -2.83 24.05 -6.55
N ASN A 39 -2.07 24.12 -5.46
CA ASN A 39 -2.35 25.04 -4.34
C ASN A 39 -1.89 26.48 -4.60
N LYS A 40 -1.12 26.75 -5.66
CA LYS A 40 -0.82 28.13 -6.10
C LYS A 40 -2.02 28.78 -6.77
N SER A 41 -2.85 27.98 -7.46
CA SER A 41 -4.19 28.39 -7.89
C SER A 41 -5.12 28.54 -6.67
N SER A 42 -6.26 29.22 -6.81
CA SER A 42 -7.21 29.51 -5.72
C SER A 42 -7.79 28.27 -5.01
N GLU A 43 -7.51 27.08 -5.52
CA GLU A 43 -7.88 25.80 -4.94
C GLU A 43 -6.95 25.45 -3.77
N GLN A 44 -7.46 24.72 -2.78
CA GLN A 44 -6.66 24.21 -1.67
C GLN A 44 -6.87 22.69 -1.59
N PHE A 45 -5.81 21.94 -1.81
CA PHE A 45 -5.76 20.50 -1.70
C PHE A 45 -4.89 20.12 -0.50
N THR A 46 -5.39 19.20 0.31
CA THR A 46 -4.62 18.57 1.38
C THR A 46 -4.30 17.15 0.96
N PHE A 47 -3.02 16.83 0.83
CA PHE A 47 -2.60 15.46 0.58
C PHE A 47 -2.80 14.60 1.83
N ILE A 48 -3.58 13.54 1.69
CA ILE A 48 -3.72 12.47 2.67
C ILE A 48 -2.63 11.47 2.35
N ASP A 49 -1.66 11.37 3.25
CA ASP A 49 -0.47 10.58 3.05
C ASP A 49 -0.78 9.08 3.07
N THR A 50 -1.04 8.54 1.88
CA THR A 50 -1.32 7.13 1.61
C THR A 50 -0.15 6.42 0.92
N ILE A 51 0.95 7.12 0.68
CA ILE A 51 2.14 6.61 0.00
C ILE A 51 3.34 6.49 0.96
N GLY A 52 3.40 7.37 1.96
CA GLY A 52 4.54 7.47 2.86
C GLY A 52 5.79 8.04 2.20
N ASP A 53 6.93 7.59 2.69
CA ASP A 53 8.28 7.93 2.21
C ASP A 53 8.78 7.03 1.08
N GLY A 54 7.93 6.12 0.58
CA GLY A 54 8.33 5.09 -0.37
C GLY A 54 8.86 3.79 0.26
N SER A 55 8.78 3.68 1.59
CA SER A 55 9.01 2.41 2.29
C SER A 55 7.96 1.35 1.97
N GLN A 56 8.21 0.12 2.40
CA GLN A 56 7.33 -1.04 2.17
C GLN A 56 6.04 -1.05 3.02
N PHE A 57 5.85 -0.05 3.89
CA PHE A 57 4.70 0.00 4.78
C PHE A 57 3.43 0.47 4.08
N ASP A 58 2.28 -0.05 4.50
CA ASP A 58 0.99 0.37 3.98
C ASP A 58 0.55 1.67 4.67
N TYR A 59 0.68 2.80 3.97
CA TYR A 59 0.20 4.10 4.45
C TYR A 59 -1.29 4.32 4.18
N SER A 60 -1.99 3.34 3.57
CA SER A 60 -3.44 3.40 3.39
C SER A 60 -4.22 2.94 4.63
N GLN A 61 -3.57 2.45 5.68
CA GLN A 61 -4.22 1.93 6.89
C GLN A 61 -5.08 2.98 7.60
N GLU A 62 -4.59 4.21 7.72
CA GLU A 62 -5.38 5.34 8.23
C GLU A 62 -6.51 5.70 7.26
N TYR A 63 -6.19 5.67 5.97
CA TYR A 63 -7.14 6.00 4.92
C TYR A 63 -8.35 5.08 4.98
N LEU A 64 -8.20 3.76 5.24
CA LEU A 64 -9.31 2.80 5.30
C LEU A 64 -10.46 3.24 6.21
N LYS A 65 -10.17 4.02 7.26
CA LYS A 65 -11.16 4.50 8.24
C LYS A 65 -11.71 5.89 7.99
N MET A 66 -11.15 6.62 7.02
CA MET A 66 -11.60 7.97 6.70
C MET A 66 -12.92 7.95 5.95
N ASN A 67 -13.80 8.91 6.27
CA ASN A 67 -14.98 9.17 5.46
C ASN A 67 -14.54 9.63 4.05
N LYS A 68 -14.96 8.88 3.03
CA LYS A 68 -14.52 9.07 1.64
C LYS A 68 -15.23 10.20 0.91
N ARG A 69 -16.37 10.68 1.43
CA ARG A 69 -17.21 11.70 0.78
C ARG A 69 -16.45 12.99 0.45
N ASP A 70 -15.48 13.36 1.29
CA ASP A 70 -14.67 14.56 1.10
C ASP A 70 -13.24 14.20 0.64
N ILE A 71 -13.05 13.10 -0.09
CA ILE A 71 -11.74 12.69 -0.61
C ILE A 71 -11.83 12.39 -2.10
N LEU A 72 -10.94 13.00 -2.88
CA LEU A 72 -10.61 12.53 -4.21
C LEU A 72 -9.57 11.42 -4.07
N GLU A 73 -9.97 10.19 -4.39
CA GLU A 73 -9.04 9.07 -4.44
C GLU A 73 -8.47 8.95 -5.86
N LEU A 74 -7.16 8.81 -5.94
CA LEU A 74 -6.41 8.64 -7.15
C LEU A 74 -5.82 7.22 -7.13
N GLN A 75 -6.48 6.27 -7.81
CA GLN A 75 -6.01 4.89 -7.88
C GLN A 75 -4.96 4.74 -8.98
N TYR A 76 -3.71 4.50 -8.61
CA TYR A 76 -2.61 4.44 -9.56
C TYR A 76 -2.12 3.03 -9.83
N ASN A 77 -1.71 2.77 -11.06
CA ASN A 77 -0.90 1.62 -11.43
C ASN A 77 0.42 2.14 -12.01
N TYR A 78 1.53 1.67 -11.44
CA TYR A 78 2.87 2.04 -11.85
C TYR A 78 3.61 0.77 -12.29
N GLN A 79 4.03 0.75 -13.55
CA GLN A 79 4.81 -0.32 -14.13
C GLN A 79 6.17 0.22 -14.57
N GLN A 80 7.23 -0.37 -14.02
CA GLN A 80 8.60 -0.12 -14.45
C GLN A 80 9.21 -1.43 -14.94
N LYS A 81 9.65 -1.44 -16.19
CA LYS A 81 10.44 -2.53 -16.77
C LYS A 81 11.84 -1.98 -17.05
N SER A 82 12.82 -2.42 -16.28
CA SER A 82 14.21 -2.35 -16.74
C SER A 82 14.47 -3.50 -17.70
N VAL A 83 15.21 -3.25 -18.77
CA VAL A 83 15.61 -4.30 -19.71
C VAL A 83 16.43 -5.38 -18.99
N ASN A 84 16.38 -6.63 -19.50
CA ASN A 84 16.96 -7.86 -18.93
C ASN A 84 18.25 -7.68 -18.12
N LEU A 85 18.37 -8.46 -17.05
CA LEU A 85 19.48 -8.49 -16.08
C LEU A 85 20.88 -8.36 -16.71
N LEU A 86 21.11 -8.98 -17.87
CA LEU A 86 22.37 -8.94 -18.62
C LEU A 86 22.76 -7.52 -19.07
N MET A 87 21.82 -6.71 -19.55
CA MET A 87 22.06 -5.31 -19.93
C MET A 87 22.30 -4.42 -18.70
N ASN A 88 21.67 -4.72 -17.56
CA ASN A 88 21.93 -3.99 -16.30
C ASN A 88 23.30 -4.34 -15.72
N ILE A 89 23.72 -5.60 -15.75
CA ILE A 89 25.07 -6.03 -15.36
C ILE A 89 26.09 -5.39 -16.29
N LEU A 90 25.88 -5.45 -17.61
CA LEU A 90 26.76 -4.80 -18.58
C LEU A 90 26.80 -3.29 -18.38
N GLY A 91 25.68 -2.63 -18.11
CA GLY A 91 25.65 -1.21 -17.76
C GLY A 91 26.41 -0.91 -16.48
N LEU A 92 26.27 -1.73 -15.43
CA LEU A 92 27.00 -1.57 -14.17
C LEU A 92 28.51 -1.82 -14.34
N THR A 93 28.90 -2.88 -15.04
CA THR A 93 30.31 -3.22 -15.29
C THR A 93 30.97 -2.26 -16.27
N THR A 94 30.19 -1.65 -17.16
CA THR A 94 30.67 -0.57 -18.03
C THR A 94 30.50 0.81 -17.42
N LEU A 95 30.18 0.93 -16.13
CA LEU A 95 30.00 2.21 -15.42
C LEU A 95 29.01 3.17 -16.13
N GLY A 96 28.01 2.63 -16.83
CA GLY A 96 27.02 3.38 -17.59
C GLY A 96 27.50 3.86 -18.97
N ILE A 97 28.65 3.40 -19.47
CA ILE A 97 29.08 3.66 -20.85
C ILE A 97 28.05 3.07 -21.81
N LEU A 98 27.59 1.83 -21.59
CA LEU A 98 26.52 1.25 -22.40
C LEU A 98 25.14 1.81 -22.04
N PRO A 99 24.24 2.00 -23.02
CA PRO A 99 22.94 2.59 -22.79
C PRO A 99 22.00 1.64 -22.06
N LEU A 100 21.55 2.07 -20.88
CA LEU A 100 20.51 1.43 -20.09
C LEU A 100 19.15 1.97 -20.51
N LYS A 101 18.26 1.08 -20.97
CA LYS A 101 16.87 1.43 -21.26
C LYS A 101 15.99 1.13 -20.05
N LYS A 102 15.28 2.15 -19.57
CA LYS A 102 14.22 2.04 -18.57
C LYS A 102 12.90 2.39 -19.25
N THR A 103 11.98 1.43 -19.29
CA THR A 103 10.63 1.65 -19.76
C THR A 103 9.71 1.81 -18.56
N PHE A 104 8.89 2.86 -18.54
CA PHE A 104 7.86 3.02 -17.51
C PHE A 104 6.51 3.43 -18.11
N GLN A 105 5.46 3.07 -17.39
CA GLN A 105 4.08 3.46 -17.66
C GLN A 105 3.37 3.72 -16.34
N PHE A 106 2.63 4.82 -16.29
CA PHE A 106 1.88 5.26 -15.12
C PHE A 106 0.45 5.59 -15.53
N SER A 107 -0.53 4.98 -14.86
CA SER A 107 -1.95 5.21 -15.10
C SER A 107 -2.64 5.55 -13.80
N VAL A 108 -3.59 6.48 -13.83
CA VAL A 108 -4.39 6.86 -12.66
C VAL A 108 -5.86 6.87 -13.01
N VAL A 109 -6.66 6.21 -12.17
CA VAL A 109 -8.13 6.26 -12.18
C VAL A 109 -8.57 7.20 -11.08
N PRO A 110 -9.20 8.35 -11.40
CA PRO A 110 -9.83 9.17 -10.38
C PRO A 110 -11.10 8.47 -9.87
N ILE A 111 -11.31 8.49 -8.56
CA ILE A 111 -12.52 8.02 -7.91
C ILE A 111 -13.09 9.17 -7.08
N ILE A 112 -14.33 9.53 -7.41
CA ILE A 112 -15.13 10.50 -6.67
C ILE A 112 -16.20 9.77 -5.86
N TYR A 113 -16.60 10.34 -4.74
CA TYR A 113 -17.59 9.76 -3.85
C TYR A 113 -18.84 10.64 -3.79
N ASP A 114 -20.02 10.03 -3.86
CA ASP A 114 -21.28 10.78 -3.70
C ASP A 114 -21.56 11.14 -2.22
N SER A 115 -22.70 11.79 -1.98
CA SER A 115 -23.16 12.15 -0.63
C SER A 115 -23.38 10.97 0.30
N ASN A 116 -23.58 9.76 -0.25
CA ASN A 116 -23.80 8.51 0.47
C ASN A 116 -22.49 7.71 0.64
N GLY A 117 -21.37 8.19 0.08
CA GLY A 117 -20.09 7.51 0.11
C GLY A 117 -19.94 6.40 -0.94
N ASN A 118 -20.82 6.34 -1.94
CA ASN A 118 -20.65 5.40 -3.04
C ASN A 118 -19.55 5.88 -3.98
N ALA A 119 -18.68 4.95 -4.40
CA ALA A 119 -17.57 5.22 -5.29
C ALA A 119 -18.02 5.33 -6.75
N TYR A 120 -17.54 6.35 -7.45
CA TYR A 120 -17.74 6.56 -8.88
C TYR A 120 -16.36 6.65 -9.54
N PRO A 121 -15.85 5.55 -10.12
CA PRO A 121 -14.62 5.57 -10.87
C PRO A 121 -14.81 6.30 -12.20
N LEU A 122 -13.88 7.20 -12.51
CA LEU A 122 -13.82 7.92 -13.77
C LEU A 122 -12.90 7.21 -14.76
N LYS A 123 -12.81 7.75 -15.97
CA LYS A 123 -11.93 7.19 -17.01
C LYS A 123 -10.47 7.28 -16.55
N PRO A 124 -9.67 6.20 -16.73
CA PRO A 124 -8.22 6.27 -16.47
C PRO A 124 -7.55 7.31 -17.36
N ILE A 125 -6.57 8.01 -16.77
CA ILE A 125 -5.61 8.83 -17.49
C ILE A 125 -4.27 8.12 -17.46
N ASP A 126 -3.75 7.85 -18.64
CA ASP A 126 -2.54 7.06 -18.84
C ASP A 126 -1.40 7.96 -19.33
N SER A 127 -0.21 7.77 -18.77
CA SER A 127 1.01 8.22 -19.43
C SER A 127 1.21 7.39 -20.70
N PRO A 128 1.81 7.96 -21.77
CA PRO A 128 2.41 7.12 -22.79
C PRO A 128 3.45 6.18 -22.16
N THR A 129 3.73 5.06 -22.80
CA THR A 129 4.89 4.25 -22.44
C THR A 129 6.15 5.07 -22.72
N ILE A 130 6.95 5.33 -21.69
CA ILE A 130 8.12 6.19 -21.78
C ILE A 130 9.38 5.33 -21.70
N ASP A 131 10.20 5.47 -22.73
CA ASP A 131 11.50 4.83 -22.84
C ASP A 131 12.60 5.83 -22.52
N GLU A 132 13.16 5.75 -21.31
CA GLU A 132 14.35 6.51 -20.93
C GLU A 132 15.61 5.72 -21.24
N TRP A 133 16.54 6.35 -21.95
CA TRP A 133 17.90 5.84 -22.12
C TRP A 133 18.85 6.60 -21.19
N ARG A 134 19.62 5.85 -20.40
CA ARG A 134 20.66 6.39 -19.52
C ARG A 134 22.02 5.87 -19.97
N SER A 135 22.91 6.78 -20.37
CA SER A 135 24.28 6.46 -20.77
C SER A 135 25.20 7.66 -20.55
N TRP A 136 26.45 7.39 -20.16
CA TRP A 136 27.53 8.39 -20.18
C TRP A 136 27.88 8.86 -21.59
N LEU A 137 27.71 8.03 -22.63
CA LEU A 137 27.93 8.42 -24.04
C LEU A 137 26.95 9.47 -24.54
N LEU A 138 25.79 9.60 -23.88
CA LEU A 138 24.79 10.60 -24.24
C LEU A 138 25.09 11.96 -23.58
N PHE A 139 26.16 12.11 -22.81
CA PHE A 139 26.56 13.39 -22.23
C PHE A 139 27.36 14.23 -23.26
N PRO A 140 27.05 15.53 -23.50
CA PRO A 140 26.09 16.37 -22.78
C PRO A 140 24.69 16.45 -23.42
N PHE A 141 24.43 15.72 -24.52
CA PHE A 141 23.22 15.89 -25.33
C PHE A 141 21.95 15.25 -24.74
N GLY A 142 22.07 14.41 -23.71
CA GLY A 142 20.99 13.78 -22.96
C GLY A 142 20.82 14.42 -21.58
N SER A 143 19.58 14.75 -21.20
CA SER A 143 19.30 15.26 -19.85
C SER A 143 19.65 14.20 -18.81
N SER A 144 20.55 14.52 -17.88
CA SER A 144 20.87 13.66 -16.73
C SER A 144 19.72 13.53 -15.72
N LYS A 145 18.65 14.33 -15.89
CA LYS A 145 17.44 14.30 -15.08
C LYS A 145 16.40 13.38 -15.72
N SER A 146 15.88 12.46 -14.92
CA SER A 146 14.75 11.61 -15.31
C SER A 146 13.52 12.48 -15.54
N LYS A 147 12.84 12.28 -16.67
CA LYS A 147 11.56 12.94 -16.99
C LYS A 147 10.39 12.26 -16.28
N GLU A 148 10.62 11.11 -15.66
CA GLU A 148 9.63 10.33 -14.92
C GLU A 148 8.80 11.16 -13.93
N ILE A 149 9.45 12.02 -13.14
CA ILE A 149 8.77 12.91 -12.19
C ILE A 149 7.85 13.91 -12.91
N ASP A 150 8.22 14.39 -14.10
CA ASP A 150 7.43 15.36 -14.85
C ASP A 150 6.21 14.69 -15.48
N TYR A 151 6.36 13.46 -16.00
CA TYR A 151 5.25 12.69 -16.54
C TYR A 151 4.26 12.24 -15.46
N ILE A 152 4.74 11.81 -14.29
CA ILE A 152 3.87 11.52 -13.14
C ILE A 152 3.11 12.78 -12.73
N GLN A 153 3.77 13.93 -12.63
CA GLN A 153 3.11 15.20 -12.30
C GLN A 153 2.05 15.58 -13.34
N TYR A 154 2.34 15.41 -14.63
CA TYR A 154 1.38 15.66 -15.71
C TYR A 154 0.14 14.80 -15.56
N VAL A 155 0.29 13.48 -15.45
CA VAL A 155 -0.85 12.55 -15.29
C VAL A 155 -1.65 12.88 -14.03
N LEU A 156 -0.99 13.12 -12.89
CA LEU A 156 -1.68 13.50 -11.65
C LEU A 156 -2.46 14.82 -11.82
N SER A 157 -1.87 15.83 -12.46
CA SER A 157 -2.52 17.12 -12.70
C SER A 157 -3.76 16.99 -13.58
N GLU A 158 -3.66 16.24 -14.68
CA GLU A 158 -4.79 15.98 -15.59
C GLU A 158 -5.88 15.17 -14.89
N THR A 159 -5.49 14.22 -14.04
CA THR A 159 -6.43 13.37 -13.29
C THR A 159 -7.23 14.19 -12.29
N ILE A 160 -6.56 15.10 -11.57
CA ILE A 160 -7.22 16.03 -10.65
C ILE A 160 -8.17 16.96 -11.42
N ASN A 161 -7.72 17.53 -12.55
CA ASN A 161 -8.56 18.40 -13.38
C ASN A 161 -9.84 17.69 -13.86
N SER A 162 -9.69 16.49 -14.42
CA SER A 162 -10.82 15.70 -14.90
C SER A 162 -11.80 15.36 -13.78
N ALA A 163 -11.31 15.06 -12.58
CA ALA A 163 -12.17 14.82 -11.43
C ALA A 163 -12.94 16.08 -11.00
N LEU A 164 -12.29 17.25 -11.00
CA LEU A 164 -12.93 18.51 -10.65
C LEU A 164 -14.03 18.90 -11.64
N GLU A 165 -13.77 18.75 -12.94
CA GLU A 165 -14.75 18.98 -14.02
C GLU A 165 -15.98 18.07 -13.85
N GLU A 166 -15.78 16.79 -13.53
CA GLU A 166 -16.87 15.85 -13.31
C GLU A 166 -17.68 16.18 -12.04
N ILE A 167 -17.00 16.55 -10.95
CA ILE A 167 -17.64 16.98 -9.70
C ILE A 167 -18.55 18.19 -9.95
N GLU A 168 -18.08 19.17 -10.73
CA GLU A 168 -18.86 20.35 -11.11
C GLU A 168 -20.04 19.97 -12.01
N THR A 169 -19.79 19.19 -13.06
CA THR A 169 -20.82 18.74 -14.01
C THR A 169 -21.94 17.96 -13.34
N ARG A 170 -21.61 17.11 -12.36
CA ARG A 170 -22.58 16.30 -11.62
C ARG A 170 -23.20 17.00 -10.42
N ASN A 171 -22.81 18.24 -10.11
CA ASN A 171 -23.24 18.98 -8.92
C ASN A 171 -23.07 18.17 -7.62
N ILE A 172 -21.99 17.38 -7.51
CA ILE A 172 -21.72 16.61 -6.29
C ILE A 172 -21.50 17.61 -5.16
N ALA A 173 -22.27 17.50 -4.07
CA ALA A 173 -22.28 18.50 -3.01
C ALA A 173 -20.92 18.56 -2.26
N ILE A 174 -20.10 19.54 -2.64
CA ILE A 174 -18.79 19.93 -2.04
C ILE A 174 -18.97 20.64 -0.67
N SER A 175 -20.12 20.54 -0.01
CA SER A 175 -20.48 21.42 1.11
C SER A 175 -19.73 21.15 2.43
N THR A 176 -18.83 20.16 2.50
CA THR A 176 -18.11 19.78 3.73
C THR A 176 -16.59 19.65 3.58
N PHE A 177 -15.98 20.23 2.55
CA PHE A 177 -14.51 20.32 2.38
C PHE A 177 -13.82 21.30 3.35
N ARG A 178 -14.24 21.27 4.63
CA ARG A 178 -13.46 21.72 5.78
C ARG A 178 -12.94 20.49 6.52
N GLY A 179 -12.39 19.53 5.78
CA GLY A 179 -11.83 18.34 6.39
C GLY A 179 -10.66 18.73 7.29
N ASN A 180 -10.86 18.60 8.59
CA ASN A 180 -9.74 18.54 9.52
C ASN A 180 -9.15 17.12 9.40
N TYR A 181 -8.50 16.85 8.26
CA TYR A 181 -7.89 15.56 7.97
C TYR A 181 -6.70 15.37 8.90
N LYS A 182 -6.96 14.90 10.12
CA LYS A 182 -5.90 14.46 11.02
C LYS A 182 -5.49 13.08 10.53
N LYS A 183 -4.21 12.92 10.14
CA LYS A 183 -3.61 11.59 10.05
C LYS A 183 -3.92 10.88 11.36
N LEU A 184 -4.53 9.71 11.30
CA LEU A 184 -4.62 8.87 12.50
C LEU A 184 -3.16 8.53 12.81
N ASN A 185 -2.60 9.11 13.86
CA ASN A 185 -1.22 8.80 14.25
C ASN A 185 -1.20 7.39 14.84
N LEU A 186 -1.23 6.39 13.95
CA LEU A 186 -1.24 4.99 14.36
C LEU A 186 0.07 4.71 15.10
N PRO A 187 -0.01 4.11 16.30
CA PRO A 187 1.18 3.80 17.10
C PRO A 187 2.13 2.83 16.40
N MET A 188 1.59 1.99 15.50
CA MET A 188 2.41 1.19 14.59
C MET A 188 1.75 1.05 13.22
N ARG A 189 2.55 0.69 12.21
CA ARG A 189 2.08 0.26 10.88
C ARG A 189 2.37 -1.21 10.66
N LEU A 190 1.49 -1.85 9.89
CA LEU A 190 1.67 -3.21 9.42
C LEU A 190 2.06 -3.23 7.93
N ALA A 191 2.86 -4.19 7.52
CA ALA A 191 3.08 -4.50 6.11
C ALA A 191 3.17 -6.01 5.92
N HIS A 192 2.78 -6.51 4.74
CA HIS A 192 3.12 -7.88 4.35
C HIS A 192 4.58 -7.94 3.88
N THR A 193 5.38 -8.91 4.34
CA THR A 193 6.71 -9.19 3.74
C THR A 193 6.54 -9.86 2.36
N ASP A 194 5.61 -10.82 2.29
CA ASP A 194 5.27 -11.58 1.09
C ASP A 194 3.74 -11.76 0.99
N THR A 195 3.28 -12.21 -0.17
CA THR A 195 1.86 -12.46 -0.42
C THR A 195 1.36 -13.53 0.54
N SER A 196 0.21 -13.28 1.19
CA SER A 196 -0.36 -14.27 2.12
C SER A 196 -0.75 -15.54 1.35
N ILE A 197 -0.49 -16.70 1.96
CA ILE A 197 -0.77 -18.02 1.39
C ILE A 197 -1.92 -18.62 2.19
N CYS A 198 -2.99 -19.05 1.52
CA CYS A 198 -4.10 -19.75 2.14
C CYS A 198 -4.33 -21.10 1.46
N ASP A 199 -3.86 -22.19 2.07
CA ASP A 199 -3.92 -23.53 1.50
C ASP A 199 -4.21 -24.60 2.56
N VAL A 200 -4.58 -25.81 2.12
CA VAL A 200 -4.81 -26.98 2.98
C VAL A 200 -3.50 -27.46 3.60
N LEU A 201 -2.37 -27.26 2.90
CA LEU A 201 -1.03 -27.59 3.38
C LEU A 201 -0.17 -26.34 3.31
N VAL A 202 0.38 -25.91 4.45
CA VAL A 202 1.20 -24.69 4.51
C VAL A 202 2.51 -24.96 5.23
N ASP A 203 3.61 -24.46 4.66
CA ASP A 203 4.92 -24.50 5.30
C ASP A 203 4.91 -23.73 6.63
N SER A 204 5.38 -24.37 7.70
CA SER A 204 5.78 -23.67 8.91
C SER A 204 7.25 -23.29 8.83
N ALA A 205 7.64 -22.19 9.48
CA ALA A 205 8.97 -21.55 9.41
C ALA A 205 10.21 -22.47 9.59
N ASN A 206 10.04 -23.72 10.05
CA ASN A 206 11.10 -24.70 10.29
C ASN A 206 11.05 -25.94 9.37
N ARG A 207 10.63 -25.81 8.10
CA ARG A 207 10.59 -26.91 7.10
C ARG A 207 9.66 -28.09 7.44
N SER A 208 8.68 -27.87 8.31
CA SER A 208 7.59 -28.83 8.56
C SER A 208 6.28 -28.26 8.04
N TYR A 209 5.43 -29.10 7.46
CA TYR A 209 4.13 -28.69 6.96
C TYR A 209 3.07 -28.69 8.07
N MET A 210 2.07 -27.84 7.90
CA MET A 210 0.85 -27.83 8.70
C MET A 210 -0.33 -28.18 7.81
N THR A 211 -1.08 -29.20 8.21
CA THR A 211 -2.27 -29.65 7.49
C THR A 211 -3.51 -29.07 8.16
N ALA A 212 -4.35 -28.42 7.38
CA ALA A 212 -5.63 -27.90 7.84
C ALA A 212 -6.56 -29.05 8.27
N GLY A 213 -7.40 -28.81 9.27
CA GLY A 213 -8.50 -29.71 9.60
C GLY A 213 -9.47 -29.87 8.42
N VAL A 214 -10.24 -30.97 8.42
CA VAL A 214 -11.20 -31.27 7.35
C VAL A 214 -12.14 -30.09 7.12
N GLY A 215 -12.28 -29.65 5.86
CA GLY A 215 -13.14 -28.53 5.46
C GLY A 215 -12.51 -27.14 5.58
N ASN A 216 -11.32 -27.02 6.16
CA ASN A 216 -10.62 -25.76 6.35
C ASN A 216 -9.38 -25.63 5.45
N LYS A 217 -8.85 -24.41 5.40
CA LYS A 217 -7.50 -24.08 4.92
C LYS A 217 -6.80 -23.23 5.98
N ILE A 218 -5.48 -23.29 6.00
CA ILE A 218 -4.65 -22.44 6.86
C ILE A 218 -4.17 -21.26 6.03
N CYS A 219 -4.36 -20.05 6.55
CA CYS A 219 -3.74 -18.85 6.01
C CYS A 219 -2.48 -18.51 6.80
N ARG A 220 -1.34 -18.44 6.12
CA ARG A 220 -0.06 -17.96 6.66
C ARG A 220 0.17 -16.53 6.18
N VAL A 221 0.42 -15.67 7.15
CA VAL A 221 0.59 -14.24 6.97
C VAL A 221 1.92 -13.84 7.57
N GLU A 222 2.80 -13.29 6.77
CA GLU A 222 4.08 -12.76 7.25
C GLU A 222 4.03 -11.23 7.31
N LEU A 223 4.45 -10.68 8.44
CA LEU A 223 4.23 -9.27 8.78
C LEU A 223 5.51 -8.56 9.21
N LEU A 224 5.65 -7.33 8.74
CA LEU A 224 6.57 -6.32 9.26
C LEU A 224 5.84 -5.25 10.03
N PHE A 225 6.60 -4.59 10.90
CA PHE A 225 6.09 -3.55 11.77
C PHE A 225 6.99 -2.32 11.72
N GLN A 226 6.35 -1.15 11.75
CA GLN A 226 7.00 0.11 12.05
C GLN A 226 6.44 0.66 13.36
N ASN A 227 7.30 0.94 14.32
CA ASN A 227 6.91 1.62 15.55
C ASN A 227 7.02 3.13 15.36
N ASN A 228 5.92 3.86 15.52
CA ASN A 228 5.85 5.32 15.37
C ASN A 228 5.78 6.03 16.74
N THR A 229 6.14 5.34 17.82
CA THR A 229 6.11 5.87 19.18
C THR A 229 7.51 5.96 19.78
N ASP A 230 7.64 6.78 20.82
CA ASP A 230 8.87 6.93 21.60
C ASP A 230 9.07 5.83 22.65
N ARG A 231 8.16 4.83 22.70
CA ARG A 231 8.24 3.70 23.64
C ARG A 231 8.43 2.38 22.91
N ILE A 232 8.92 1.38 23.63
CA ILE A 232 8.97 0.01 23.12
C ILE A 232 7.54 -0.50 22.98
N LEU A 233 7.21 -1.09 21.84
CA LEU A 233 5.93 -1.78 21.63
C LEU A 233 6.14 -3.29 21.69
N SER A 234 5.11 -3.96 22.19
CA SER A 234 5.10 -5.39 22.49
C SER A 234 3.93 -6.01 21.72
N ILE A 235 4.23 -6.69 20.62
CA ILE A 235 3.22 -7.19 19.68
C ILE A 235 3.07 -8.69 19.86
N SER A 236 1.84 -9.15 20.12
CA SER A 236 1.50 -10.57 20.24
C SER A 236 0.69 -11.04 19.03
N SER A 237 1.01 -12.22 18.49
CA SER A 237 0.21 -12.81 17.41
C SER A 237 -1.22 -13.13 17.83
N GLN A 238 -1.48 -13.31 19.14
CA GLN A 238 -2.82 -13.57 19.69
C GLN A 238 -3.79 -12.40 19.53
N ASN A 239 -3.27 -11.18 19.34
CA ASN A 239 -4.08 -9.98 19.15
C ASN A 239 -4.55 -9.78 17.71
N PHE A 240 -4.17 -10.68 16.79
CA PHE A 240 -4.61 -10.61 15.40
C PHE A 240 -5.94 -11.32 15.16
N ARG A 241 -6.73 -10.73 14.26
CA ARG A 241 -8.00 -11.23 13.75
C ARG A 241 -7.98 -11.15 12.21
N LEU A 242 -8.50 -12.18 11.55
CA LEU A 242 -8.72 -12.19 10.12
C LEU A 242 -10.23 -12.05 9.86
N VAL A 243 -10.63 -11.05 9.07
CA VAL A 243 -12.02 -10.85 8.67
C VAL A 243 -12.32 -11.72 7.46
N VAL A 244 -13.30 -12.60 7.61
CA VAL A 244 -13.70 -13.61 6.64
C VAL A 244 -15.22 -13.59 6.55
N ASP A 245 -15.77 -13.30 5.37
CA ASP A 245 -17.22 -13.23 5.15
C ASP A 245 -17.95 -12.34 6.20
N GLY A 246 -17.30 -11.25 6.63
CA GLY A 246 -17.79 -10.31 7.63
C GLY A 246 -17.63 -10.74 9.10
N LYS A 247 -17.03 -11.91 9.37
CA LYS A 247 -16.77 -12.42 10.73
C LYS A 247 -15.28 -12.38 11.05
N GLU A 248 -14.95 -12.15 12.31
CA GLU A 248 -13.56 -12.21 12.79
C GLU A 248 -13.17 -13.63 13.18
N VAL A 249 -12.01 -14.07 12.71
CA VAL A 249 -11.37 -15.33 13.07
C VAL A 249 -10.07 -15.03 13.84
N PRO A 250 -9.88 -15.56 15.06
CA PRO A 250 -8.65 -15.35 15.81
C PRO A 250 -7.46 -16.08 15.19
N ALA A 251 -6.26 -15.56 15.44
CA ALA A 251 -5.02 -16.26 15.11
C ALA A 251 -4.95 -17.61 15.84
N MET A 252 -4.39 -18.61 15.17
CA MET A 252 -4.12 -19.91 15.75
C MET A 252 -3.00 -19.79 16.79
N GLU A 253 -3.25 -20.33 17.98
CA GLU A 253 -2.26 -20.35 19.07
C GLU A 253 -1.42 -21.62 19.08
N SER A 254 -1.97 -22.71 18.56
CA SER A 254 -1.28 -24.00 18.45
C SER A 254 -1.85 -24.83 17.31
N ILE A 255 -1.09 -25.87 16.94
CA ILE A 255 -1.52 -26.90 16.01
C ILE A 255 -1.02 -28.27 16.47
N SER A 256 -1.80 -29.32 16.18
CA SER A 256 -1.35 -30.69 16.36
C SER A 256 -0.35 -31.06 15.26
N ALA A 257 0.86 -31.45 15.65
CA ALA A 257 1.86 -32.00 14.73
C ALA A 257 1.63 -33.49 14.49
N GLU A 258 2.18 -34.03 13.40
CA GLU A 258 2.02 -35.44 12.98
C GLU A 258 2.44 -36.48 14.04
N ASN A 259 3.26 -36.08 15.02
CA ASN A 259 3.71 -36.91 16.12
C ASN A 259 2.83 -36.80 17.40
N ASN A 260 1.59 -36.31 17.29
CA ASN A 260 0.70 -36.00 18.41
C ASN A 260 1.22 -34.97 19.41
N GLN A 261 2.29 -34.23 19.10
CA GLN A 261 2.75 -33.11 19.92
C GLN A 261 2.06 -31.81 19.49
N PHE A 262 1.70 -30.97 20.46
CA PHE A 262 1.20 -29.63 20.18
C PHE A 262 2.37 -28.69 19.90
N LYS A 263 2.34 -28.01 18.75
CA LYS A 263 3.28 -26.95 18.42
C LYS A 263 2.62 -25.61 18.69
N THR A 264 3.23 -24.81 19.57
CA THR A 264 2.81 -23.42 19.81
C THR A 264 3.11 -22.58 18.58
N LEU A 265 2.10 -21.85 18.11
CA LEU A 265 2.17 -20.90 17.00
C LEU A 265 2.13 -19.45 17.49
N SER A 266 1.73 -19.23 18.75
CA SER A 266 1.81 -17.91 19.39
C SER A 266 3.24 -17.39 19.36
N SER A 267 3.39 -16.16 18.90
CA SER A 267 4.67 -15.48 18.77
C SER A 267 4.57 -14.06 19.31
N PHE A 268 5.72 -13.52 19.69
CA PHE A 268 5.82 -12.20 20.28
C PHE A 268 7.01 -11.45 19.68
N VAL A 269 6.81 -10.16 19.44
CA VAL A 269 7.81 -9.27 18.87
C VAL A 269 7.89 -7.99 19.70
N SER A 270 9.10 -7.56 20.03
CA SER A 270 9.36 -6.27 20.65
C SER A 270 9.96 -5.30 19.64
N LEU A 271 9.35 -4.12 19.51
CA LEU A 271 9.75 -3.08 18.56
C LEU A 271 10.37 -1.90 19.32
N LYS A 272 11.59 -1.52 18.95
CA LYS A 272 12.26 -0.35 19.52
C LYS A 272 11.54 0.94 19.13
N PRO A 273 11.65 2.03 19.92
CA PRO A 273 11.10 3.33 19.55
C PRO A 273 11.55 3.77 18.15
N ASN A 274 10.62 4.30 17.36
CA ASN A 274 10.89 4.85 16.03
C ASN A 274 11.63 3.89 15.05
N SER A 275 11.54 2.57 15.28
CA SER A 275 12.19 1.57 14.43
C SER A 275 11.30 1.14 13.27
N SER A 276 11.83 1.20 12.05
CA SER A 276 11.28 0.53 10.87
C SER A 276 12.04 -0.79 10.66
N GLY A 277 11.41 -1.90 11.05
CA GLY A 277 12.05 -3.21 11.00
C GLY A 277 11.74 -3.95 9.71
N TRP A 278 12.77 -4.27 8.92
CA TRP A 278 12.78 -5.53 8.13
C TRP A 278 12.87 -6.75 9.06
N TYR A 279 13.28 -6.51 10.31
CA TYR A 279 13.35 -7.50 11.38
C TYR A 279 12.98 -6.80 12.70
N PRO A 280 12.23 -7.44 13.60
CA PRO A 280 11.72 -8.83 13.51
C PRO A 280 10.44 -8.98 12.66
N GLU A 281 10.41 -10.03 11.84
CA GLU A 281 9.22 -10.51 11.14
C GLU A 281 8.32 -11.30 12.11
N MET A 282 7.00 -11.18 11.97
CA MET A 282 6.05 -12.05 12.65
C MET A 282 5.28 -12.87 11.64
N ILE A 283 5.15 -14.17 11.92
CA ILE A 283 4.30 -15.07 11.13
C ILE A 283 3.05 -15.39 11.95
N VAL A 284 1.89 -15.11 11.38
CA VAL A 284 0.58 -15.35 12.01
C VAL A 284 -0.20 -16.34 11.16
N TYR A 285 -0.83 -17.30 11.81
CA TYR A 285 -1.61 -18.35 11.16
C TYR A 285 -3.10 -18.23 11.51
N PHE A 286 -3.97 -18.51 10.55
CA PHE A 286 -5.42 -18.55 10.75
C PHE A 286 -6.00 -19.81 10.14
N SER A 287 -6.98 -20.44 10.77
CA SER A 287 -7.74 -21.55 10.20
C SER A 287 -9.11 -21.05 9.77
N ILE A 288 -9.42 -21.15 8.49
CA ILE A 288 -10.67 -20.61 7.91
C ILE A 288 -11.35 -21.65 7.02
N PRO A 289 -12.67 -21.55 6.77
CA PRO A 289 -13.35 -22.46 5.86
C PRO A 289 -12.75 -22.38 4.44
N ARG A 290 -12.64 -23.53 3.77
CA ARG A 290 -11.97 -23.64 2.47
C ARG A 290 -12.55 -22.70 1.40
N SER A 291 -13.87 -22.55 1.37
CA SER A 291 -14.61 -21.71 0.41
C SER A 291 -14.57 -20.21 0.71
N SER A 292 -14.14 -19.81 1.91
CA SER A 292 -14.22 -18.43 2.34
C SER A 292 -13.09 -17.56 1.80
N LYS A 293 -13.36 -16.26 1.67
CA LYS A 293 -12.39 -15.28 1.19
C LYS A 293 -12.06 -14.27 2.31
N PRO A 294 -10.82 -14.27 2.82
CA PRO A 294 -10.39 -13.26 3.77
C PRO A 294 -10.25 -11.89 3.10
N THR A 295 -10.64 -10.82 3.80
CA THR A 295 -10.67 -9.45 3.25
C THR A 295 -9.81 -8.46 4.01
N LEU A 296 -9.71 -8.59 5.34
CA LEU A 296 -8.96 -7.67 6.19
C LEU A 296 -8.17 -8.44 7.25
N LEU A 297 -6.96 -7.98 7.51
CA LEU A 297 -6.21 -8.33 8.73
C LEU A 297 -6.37 -7.20 9.73
N ARG A 298 -6.68 -7.55 10.98
CA ARG A 298 -6.91 -6.60 12.07
C ARG A 298 -6.05 -6.95 13.28
N TYR A 299 -5.36 -5.97 13.84
CA TYR A 299 -4.68 -6.08 15.13
C TYR A 299 -5.48 -5.33 16.18
N VAL A 300 -5.86 -6.02 17.27
CA VAL A 300 -6.70 -5.47 18.34
C VAL A 300 -5.95 -5.56 19.66
N ASP A 301 -5.52 -4.41 20.16
CA ASP A 301 -4.86 -4.29 21.45
C ASP A 301 -5.20 -2.93 22.06
N LYS A 302 -6.08 -2.93 23.06
CA LYS A 302 -6.59 -1.71 23.68
C LYS A 302 -5.54 -0.95 24.49
N GLU A 303 -4.46 -1.62 24.90
CA GLU A 303 -3.35 -0.95 25.59
C GLU A 303 -2.48 -0.15 24.61
N LEU A 304 -2.47 -0.57 23.34
CA LEU A 304 -1.68 0.03 22.28
C LEU A 304 -2.48 1.09 21.50
N SER A 305 -3.75 0.82 21.16
CA SER A 305 -4.62 1.77 20.47
C SER A 305 -6.09 1.56 20.82
N GLU A 306 -6.84 2.67 20.96
CA GLU A 306 -8.30 2.63 21.09
C GLU A 306 -8.98 2.03 19.86
N ASN A 307 -8.35 2.17 18.70
CA ASN A 307 -8.87 1.70 17.42
C ASN A 307 -8.02 0.53 16.90
N PRO A 308 -8.64 -0.53 16.34
CA PRO A 308 -7.88 -1.61 15.73
C PRO A 308 -6.96 -1.12 14.60
N ILE A 309 -5.80 -1.72 14.40
CA ILE A 309 -4.95 -1.42 13.24
C ILE A 309 -5.32 -2.39 12.13
N GLU A 310 -5.67 -1.87 10.96
CA GLU A 310 -6.26 -2.66 9.87
C GLU A 310 -5.44 -2.55 8.60
N MET A 311 -5.30 -3.69 7.91
CA MET A 311 -4.62 -3.78 6.63
C MET A 311 -5.47 -4.64 5.69
N LYS A 312 -5.48 -4.30 4.40
CA LYS A 312 -6.12 -5.15 3.38
C LYS A 312 -5.42 -6.50 3.30
N PHE A 313 -6.21 -7.56 3.15
CA PHE A 313 -5.68 -8.90 3.03
C PHE A 313 -5.51 -9.28 1.56
N THR A 314 -4.28 -9.65 1.17
CA THR A 314 -3.98 -10.03 -0.22
C THR A 314 -3.49 -11.48 -0.25
N VAL A 315 -4.20 -12.33 -1.00
CA VAL A 315 -3.87 -13.76 -1.13
C VAL A 315 -3.30 -14.03 -2.52
N LYS A 316 -2.29 -14.90 -2.59
CA LYS A 316 -1.82 -15.45 -3.86
C LYS A 316 -2.81 -16.52 -4.32
N ASN A 317 -3.43 -16.30 -5.48
CA ASN A 317 -4.23 -17.34 -6.15
C ASN A 317 -3.32 -18.44 -6.72
#